data_AF-A0A1H6RKU3-F1
#
_entry.id   AF-A0A1H6RKU3-F1
#
_cell.length_a   1.000
_cell.length_b   1.000
_cell.length_c   1.000
_cell.angle_alpha   90.00
_cell.angle_beta   90.00
_cell.angle_gamma   90.00
#
_symmetry.space_group_name_H-M   'P 1'
#
loop_
_entity.id
_entity.type
_entity.pdbx_description
1 polymer ?
#
loop_
_entity_poly.entity_id
_entity_poly.type
_entity_poly.pdbx_seq_one_letter_code
_entity_poly.pdbx_strand_id
1 'polypeptide(L)'
;MWKRKRRESLAQDLYDTADDLLLLARQLMEVSVTLKEAGDSSGALLTTRMVLTLQDREISLRSHADRMVNTGNLGRRATDRIPQSSPVKAADADTGA
;
A
#
# COMPACT_ATOMS: atom_id res chain seq x y z
N MET A 1 -2.00 -21.28 0.40
CA MET A 1 -0.86 -20.48 -0.12
C MET A 1 -1.18 -19.66 -1.38
N TRP A 2 -1.89 -20.19 -2.38
CA TRP A 2 -2.12 -19.51 -3.67
C TRP A 2 -2.75 -18.09 -3.59
N LYS A 3 -3.77 -17.90 -2.74
CA LYS A 3 -4.43 -16.59 -2.56
C LYS A 3 -3.52 -15.50 -1.95
N ARG A 4 -2.49 -15.89 -1.19
CA ARG A 4 -1.54 -14.95 -0.58
C ARG A 4 -0.55 -14.45 -1.63
N LYS A 5 0.06 -15.37 -2.39
CA LYS A 5 0.97 -15.04 -3.49
C LYS A 5 0.31 -14.15 -4.55
N ARG A 6 -0.96 -14.39 -4.87
CA ARG A 6 -1.74 -13.54 -5.78
C ARG A 6 -1.98 -12.14 -5.23
N ARG A 7 -2.20 -12.00 -3.92
CA ARG A 7 -2.39 -10.70 -3.26
C ARG A 7 -1.09 -9.90 -3.23
N GLU A 8 0.02 -10.55 -2.91
CA GLU A 8 1.35 -9.94 -2.92
C GLU A 8 1.75 -9.50 -4.34
N SER A 9 1.49 -10.34 -5.35
CA SER A 9 1.68 -9.98 -6.77
C SER A 9 0.85 -8.76 -7.17
N LEU A 10 -0.44 -8.74 -6.86
CA LEU A 10 -1.30 -7.60 -7.21
C LEU A 10 -0.90 -6.33 -6.45
N ALA A 11 -0.43 -6.44 -5.20
CA ALA A 11 0.11 -5.30 -4.47
C ALA A 11 1.39 -4.76 -5.13
N GLN A 12 2.26 -5.65 -5.64
CA GLN A 12 3.44 -5.25 -6.40
C GLN A 12 3.05 -4.51 -7.69
N ASP A 13 2.11 -5.06 -8.48
CA ASP A 13 1.65 -4.42 -9.72
C ASP A 13 1.10 -3.00 -9.46
N LEU A 14 0.43 -2.80 -8.31
CA LEU A 14 -0.08 -1.48 -7.91
C LEU A 14 1.03 -0.51 -7.52
N TYR A 15 2.10 -0.98 -6.86
CA TYR A 15 3.27 -0.15 -6.57
C TYR A 15 4.01 0.22 -7.86
N ASP A 16 4.21 -0.74 -8.77
CA ASP A 16 4.87 -0.50 -10.05
C ASP A 16 4.08 0.53 -10.87
N THR A 17 2.75 0.39 -10.92
CA THR A 17 1.87 1.38 -11.58
C THR A 17 1.97 2.76 -10.91
N ALA A 18 2.09 2.82 -9.58
CA ALA A 18 2.24 4.09 -8.87
C ALA A 18 3.58 4.77 -9.20
N ASP A 19 4.67 4.01 -9.30
CA ASP A 19 5.99 4.50 -9.71
C ASP A 19 5.98 5.03 -11.15
N ASP A 20 5.30 4.34 -12.07
CA ASP A 20 5.11 4.78 -13.45
C ASP A 20 4.34 6.11 -13.53
N LEU A 21 3.27 6.26 -12.73
CA LEU A 21 2.52 7.52 -12.66
C LEU A 21 3.37 8.66 -12.11
N LEU A 22 4.22 8.39 -11.12
CA LEU A 22 5.14 9.38 -10.56
C LEU A 22 6.18 9.82 -11.60
N LEU A 23 6.72 8.88 -12.38
CA LEU A 23 7.65 9.18 -13.47
C LEU A 23 6.99 10.04 -14.54
N LEU A 24 5.78 9.67 -14.98
CA LEU A 24 5.01 10.43 -15.96
C LEU A 24 4.68 11.85 -15.46
N ALA A 25 4.34 11.99 -14.17
CA ALA A 25 4.09 13.28 -13.55
C ALA A 25 5.34 14.19 -13.58
N ARG A 26 6.54 13.64 -13.38
CA ARG A 26 7.80 14.40 -13.49
C ARG A 26 8.05 14.88 -14.92
N GLN A 27 7.87 14.00 -15.89
CA GLN A 27 8.03 14.34 -17.32
C GLN A 27 7.03 15.42 -17.74
N LEU A 28 5.77 15.32 -17.31
CA LEU A 28 4.76 16.36 -17.58
C LEU A 28 5.08 17.69 -16.91
N MET A 29 5.73 17.69 -15.75
CA MET A 29 6.19 18.92 -15.11
C MET A 29 7.27 19.60 -15.97
N GLU A 30 8.24 18.85 -16.50
CA GLU A 30 9.24 19.37 -17.43
C GLU A 30 8.59 19.97 -18.70
N VAL A 31 7.57 19.30 -19.24
CA VAL A 31 6.78 19.83 -20.35
C VAL A 31 6.07 21.13 -19.95
N SER A 32 5.51 21.22 -18.74
CA SER A 32 4.84 22.44 -18.28
C SER A 32 5.80 23.65 -18.20
N VAL A 33 7.05 23.42 -17.80
CA VAL A 33 8.10 24.45 -17.75
C VAL A 33 8.45 24.91 -19.16
N THR A 34 8.70 23.97 -20.09
CA THR A 34 9.04 24.32 -21.47
C THR A 34 7.91 25.07 -22.18
N LEU A 35 6.65 24.69 -21.96
CA LEU A 35 5.49 25.43 -22.47
C LEU A 35 5.42 26.85 -21.89
N LYS A 36 5.71 27.01 -20.59
CA LYS A 36 5.71 28.32 -19.96
C LYS A 36 6.80 29.23 -20.52
N GLU A 37 8.00 28.68 -20.72
CA GLU A 37 9.15 29.38 -21.34
C GLU A 37 8.86 29.78 -22.78
N ALA A 38 8.11 28.96 -23.52
CA ALA A 38 7.63 29.26 -24.87
C ALA A 38 6.47 30.28 -24.93
N GLY A 39 5.99 30.75 -23.77
CA GLY A 39 4.87 31.69 -23.66
C GLY A 39 3.48 31.05 -23.67
N ASP A 40 3.37 29.73 -23.85
CA ASP A 40 2.10 29.00 -23.78
C ASP A 40 1.68 28.74 -22.33
N SER A 41 1.11 29.79 -21.72
CA SER A 41 0.64 29.73 -20.34
C SER A 41 -0.58 28.82 -20.17
N SER A 42 -1.41 28.65 -21.20
CA SER A 42 -2.59 27.78 -21.16
C SER A 42 -2.18 26.31 -21.17
N GLY A 43 -1.25 25.93 -22.06
CA GLY A 43 -0.67 24.60 -22.11
C GLY A 43 0.08 24.24 -20.83
N ALA A 44 0.85 25.18 -20.28
CA ALA A 44 1.52 25.01 -18.99
C ALA A 44 0.53 24.72 -17.85
N LEU A 45 -0.55 25.52 -17.73
CA LEU A 45 -1.58 25.30 -16.71
C LEU A 45 -2.28 23.95 -16.85
N LEU A 46 -2.60 23.55 -18.08
CA LEU A 46 -3.25 22.27 -18.36
C LEU A 46 -2.34 21.10 -17.94
N THR A 47 -1.07 21.15 -18.32
CA THR A 47 -0.10 20.10 -17.97
C THR A 47 0.17 20.05 -16.46
N THR A 48 0.28 21.18 -15.76
CA THR A 48 0.36 21.20 -14.29
C THR A 48 -0.87 20.56 -13.64
N ARG A 49 -2.08 20.78 -14.16
CA ARG A 49 -3.30 20.13 -13.65
C ARG A 49 -3.29 18.62 -13.86
N MET A 50 -2.76 18.15 -14.98
CA MET A 50 -2.56 16.72 -15.22
C MET A 50 -1.57 16.12 -14.21
N VAL A 51 -0.47 16.81 -13.90
CA VAL A 51 0.49 16.38 -12.88
C VAL A 51 -0.19 16.15 -11.53
N LEU A 52 -1.00 17.10 -11.07
CA LEU A 52 -1.74 16.96 -9.80
C LEU A 52 -2.68 15.75 -9.81
N THR A 53 -3.34 15.50 -10.95
CA THR A 53 -4.24 14.35 -11.11
C THR A 53 -3.47 13.02 -11.02
N LEU A 54 -2.29 12.96 -11.64
CA LEU A 54 -1.43 11.76 -11.58
C LEU A 54 -0.89 11.52 -10.18
N GLN A 55 -0.49 12.58 -9.47
CA GLN A 55 -0.03 12.49 -8.08
C GLN A 55 -1.13 11.98 -7.14
N ASP A 56 -2.35 12.50 -7.25
CA ASP A 56 -3.50 11.99 -6.47
C ASP A 56 -3.75 10.50 -6.72
N ARG A 57 -3.65 10.09 -8.00
CA ARG A 57 -3.85 8.68 -8.37
C ARG A 57 -2.73 7.79 -7.83
N GLU A 58 -1.49 8.24 -7.93
CA GLU A 58 -0.30 7.57 -7.39
C GLU A 58 -0.45 7.32 -5.88
N ILE A 59 -0.82 8.35 -5.11
CA ILE A 59 -1.07 8.25 -3.66
C ILE A 59 -2.17 7.23 -3.36
N SER A 60 -3.27 7.29 -4.14
CA SER A 60 -4.39 6.35 -3.97
C SER A 60 -3.99 4.90 -4.24
N LEU A 61 -3.14 4.65 -5.24
CA LEU A 61 -2.67 3.30 -5.56
C LEU A 61 -1.74 2.76 -4.47
N ARG A 62 -0.79 3.56 -3.98
CA ARG A 62 0.06 3.17 -2.85
C ARG A 62 -0.75 2.85 -1.61
N SER A 63 -1.71 3.71 -1.26
CA SER A 63 -2.63 3.45 -0.14
C SER A 63 -3.43 2.16 -0.30
N HIS A 64 -3.79 1.78 -1.53
CA HIS A 64 -4.48 0.53 -1.79
C HIS A 64 -3.55 -0.67 -1.63
N ALA A 65 -2.34 -0.60 -2.19
CA ALA A 65 -1.31 -1.62 -2.05
C ALA A 65 -0.94 -1.84 -0.57
N ASP A 66 -0.74 -0.77 0.20
CA ASP A 66 -0.46 -0.82 1.64
C ASP A 66 -1.57 -1.56 2.40
N ARG A 67 -2.84 -1.27 2.09
CA ARG A 67 -3.98 -1.97 2.69
C ARG A 67 -3.99 -3.44 2.32
N MET A 68 -3.66 -3.80 1.09
CA MET A 68 -3.59 -5.19 0.66
C MET A 68 -2.49 -5.99 1.37
N VAL A 69 -1.31 -5.39 1.55
CA VAL A 69 -0.19 -5.99 2.29
C VAL A 69 -0.55 -6.11 3.78
N ASN A 70 -1.07 -5.03 4.38
CA ASN A 70 -1.32 -4.97 5.82
C ASN A 70 -2.56 -5.75 6.29
N THR A 71 -3.60 -5.89 5.46
CA THR A 71 -4.74 -6.77 5.77
C THR A 71 -4.34 -8.25 5.88
N GLY A 72 -3.24 -8.66 5.23
CA GLY A 72 -2.63 -9.98 5.47
C GLY A 72 -1.98 -10.11 6.85
N ASN A 73 -1.47 -9.00 7.41
CA ASN A 73 -0.78 -8.95 8.71
C ASN A 73 -1.73 -8.82 9.91
N LEU A 74 -2.95 -8.32 9.73
CA LEU A 74 -3.94 -8.24 10.83
C LEU A 74 -4.28 -9.63 11.42
N GLY A 75 -4.37 -10.66 10.56
CA GLY A 75 -4.61 -12.03 11.02
C GLY A 75 -3.46 -12.59 11.87
N ARG A 76 -2.21 -12.28 11.52
CA ARG A 76 -1.01 -12.72 12.27
C ARG A 76 -0.94 -12.07 13.66
N ARG A 77 -1.17 -10.75 13.73
CA ARG A 77 -1.18 -10.01 15.01
C ARG A 77 -2.32 -10.44 15.94
N ALA A 78 -3.46 -10.87 15.37
CA ALA A 78 -4.56 -11.42 16.15
C ALA A 78 -4.25 -12.82 16.69
N THR A 79 -3.56 -13.67 15.93
CA THR A 79 -3.17 -15.02 16.38
C THR A 79 -2.00 -15.03 17.34
N ASP A 80 -1.05 -14.09 17.22
CA ASP A 80 0.11 -13.99 18.12
C ASP A 80 -0.29 -13.51 19.53
N ARG A 81 -1.49 -12.94 19.68
CA ARG A 81 -2.00 -12.38 20.94
C ARG A 81 -2.95 -13.32 21.69
N ILE A 82 -3.13 -14.55 21.25
CA ILE A 82 -3.83 -15.57 22.02
C ILE A 82 -2.82 -16.07 23.08
N PRO A 83 -2.94 -15.69 24.37
CA PRO A 83 -2.14 -16.33 25.41
C PRO A 83 -2.47 -17.82 25.35
N GLN A 84 -1.45 -18.64 25.07
CA GLN A 84 -1.58 -20.08 25.25
C GLN A 84 -1.85 -20.30 26.75
N SER A 85 -3.11 -20.51 27.11
CA SER A 85 -3.46 -21.00 28.44
C SER A 85 -2.70 -22.30 28.63
N SER A 86 -1.67 -22.26 29.48
CA SER A 86 -0.94 -23.45 29.87
C SER A 86 -1.93 -24.49 30.42
N PRO A 87 -1.81 -25.78 30.05
CA PRO A 87 -2.65 -26.80 30.67
C PRO A 87 -2.33 -26.84 32.16
N VAL A 88 -3.34 -26.52 32.98
CA VAL A 88 -3.26 -26.65 34.44
C VAL A 88 -2.90 -28.10 34.74
N LYS A 89 -1.69 -28.30 35.25
CA LYS A 89 -1.23 -29.56 35.83
C LYS A 89 -2.15 -29.85 37.01
N ALA A 90 -3.08 -30.79 36.86
CA ALA A 90 -3.89 -31.30 37.95
C ALA A 90 -2.94 -31.98 38.94
N ALA A 91 -2.59 -31.24 39.99
CA ALA A 91 -1.94 -31.75 41.18
C ALA A 91 -3.02 -31.90 42.26
N ASP A 92 -3.03 -33.10 42.84
CA ASP A 92 -3.42 -33.41 44.21
C ASP A 92 -4.93 -33.49 44.53
N ALA A 93 -5.40 -34.73 44.64
CA ALA A 93 -6.32 -35.11 45.70
C ALA A 93 -5.92 -36.51 46.20
N ASP A 94 -4.95 -36.48 47.10
CA ASP A 94 -4.75 -37.44 48.18
C ASP A 94 -6.10 -37.72 48.87
N THR A 95 -6.47 -38.99 49.01
CA THR A 95 -7.54 -39.41 49.93
C THR A 95 -7.10 -40.70 50.59
N GLY A 96 -6.30 -40.54 51.64
CA GLY A 96 -6.17 -41.55 52.68
C GLY A 96 -7.37 -41.52 53.62
N ALA A 97 -7.96 -42.69 53.85
CA ALA A 97 -8.47 -43.25 55.12
C ALA A 97 -9.32 -44.49 54.83
#